data_AF-A0A434TAM7-F1
#
_entry.id   AF-A0A434TAM7-F1
#
_cell.length_a   1.000
_cell.length_b   1.000
_cell.length_c   1.000
_cell.angle_alpha   90.00
_cell.angle_beta   90.00
_cell.angle_gamma   90.00
#
_symmetry.space_group_name_H-M   'P 1'
#
loop_
_entity.id
_entity.type
_entity.pdbx_description
1 polymer ?
#
loop_
_entity_poly.entity_id
_entity_poly.type
_entity_poly.pdbx_seq_one_letter_code
_entity_poly.pdbx_strand_id
1 'polypeptide(L)'
;VVALGADYDFDATPGLAGANEFYTVAGAERLRDVLPTFTRGRALVGVCGAPYKCPPAPSECALMLHDYLVKRGVREACEINFVLPLPSPVPPSPETSRALVSAFVERNIGFIPGRRVASIDNARKVAILD
;
A
#
# COMPACT_ATOMS: atom_id res chain seq x y z
N VAL A 1 19.01 22.41 -16.89
CA VAL A 1 17.83 21.60 -16.49
C VAL A 1 18.28 20.64 -15.40
N VAL A 2 17.62 20.61 -14.24
CA VAL A 2 17.90 19.66 -13.13
C VAL A 2 16.69 18.73 -13.00
N ALA A 3 16.91 17.42 -13.08
CA ALA A 3 15.85 16.40 -13.14
C ALA A 3 16.32 15.07 -12.52
N LEU A 4 16.84 15.11 -11.29
CA LEU A 4 17.48 13.97 -10.62
C LEU A 4 16.51 12.92 -10.07
N GLY A 5 15.20 13.21 -10.05
CA GLY A 5 14.19 12.33 -9.47
C GLY A 5 14.11 12.45 -7.96
N ALA A 6 13.75 11.36 -7.30
CA ALA A 6 13.63 11.25 -5.85
C ALA A 6 14.32 9.98 -5.34
N ASP A 7 15.02 10.10 -4.22
CA ASP A 7 15.63 8.97 -3.52
C ASP A 7 14.67 8.38 -2.48
N TYR A 8 14.77 7.08 -2.24
CA TYR A 8 14.01 6.41 -1.19
C TYR A 8 14.85 6.34 0.08
N ASP A 9 14.31 6.89 1.17
CA ASP A 9 14.88 6.77 2.50
C ASP A 9 14.18 5.64 3.26
N PHE A 10 14.73 4.43 3.18
CA PHE A 10 14.20 3.27 3.90
C PHE A 10 14.46 3.33 5.41
N ASP A 11 15.42 4.13 5.85
CA ASP A 11 15.80 4.26 7.26
C ASP A 11 14.91 5.27 8.00
N ALA A 12 14.24 6.18 7.28
CA ALA A 12 13.27 7.12 7.84
C ALA A 12 12.07 6.45 8.54
N THR A 13 11.80 5.17 8.28
CA THR A 13 10.73 4.40 8.94
C THR A 13 11.30 3.12 9.55
N PRO A 14 11.40 3.01 10.88
CA PRO A 14 11.98 1.85 11.53
C PRO A 14 11.35 0.54 11.05
N GLY A 15 12.18 -0.38 10.56
CA GLY A 15 11.75 -1.70 10.08
C GLY A 15 11.31 -1.76 8.61
N LEU A 16 11.22 -0.63 7.88
CA LEU A 16 10.77 -0.61 6.50
C LEU A 16 11.68 -1.40 5.54
N ALA A 17 12.99 -1.41 5.77
CA ALA A 17 13.95 -2.19 4.97
C ALA A 17 13.67 -3.72 4.99
N GLY A 18 12.98 -4.22 6.01
CA GLY A 18 12.56 -5.63 6.11
C GLY A 18 11.19 -5.94 5.49
N ALA A 19 10.47 -4.91 5.03
CA ALA A 19 9.14 -5.04 4.45
C ALA A 19 9.18 -5.13 2.91
N ASN A 20 8.01 -5.41 2.32
CA ASN A 20 7.84 -5.38 0.87
C ASN A 20 7.43 -3.98 0.40
N GLU A 21 7.91 -3.58 -0.77
CA GLU A 21 7.58 -2.32 -1.44
C GLU A 21 7.57 -2.54 -2.96
N PHE A 22 6.83 -1.71 -3.70
CA PHE A 22 6.65 -1.84 -5.15
C PHE A 22 7.22 -0.66 -5.94
N TYR A 23 7.94 0.24 -5.29
CA TYR A 23 8.44 1.47 -5.89
C TYR A 23 9.81 1.30 -6.53
N THR A 24 10.66 0.42 -6.01
CA THR A 24 11.90 0.03 -6.69
C THR A 24 11.67 -1.16 -7.62
N VAL A 25 12.54 -1.32 -8.63
CA VAL A 25 12.51 -2.50 -9.51
C VAL A 25 12.69 -3.78 -8.70
N ALA A 26 13.68 -3.80 -7.80
CA ALA A 26 13.94 -4.95 -6.93
C ALA A 26 12.75 -5.28 -6.01
N GLY A 27 12.05 -4.26 -5.51
CA GLY A 27 10.82 -4.44 -4.72
C GLY A 27 9.69 -5.07 -5.51
N ALA A 28 9.44 -4.57 -6.72
CA ALA A 28 8.44 -5.14 -7.62
C ALA A 28 8.77 -6.59 -7.99
N GLU A 29 10.04 -6.93 -8.23
CA GLU A 29 10.49 -8.30 -8.49
C GLU A 29 10.28 -9.22 -7.28
N ARG A 30 10.58 -8.75 -6.06
CA ARG A 30 10.27 -9.52 -4.84
C ARG A 30 8.78 -9.79 -4.72
N LEU A 31 7.93 -8.80 -4.99
CA LEU A 31 6.47 -8.96 -4.94
C LEU A 31 5.93 -9.94 -5.99
N ARG A 32 6.53 -10.01 -7.19
CA ARG A 32 6.20 -11.02 -8.20
C ARG A 32 6.28 -12.44 -7.63
N ASP A 33 7.27 -12.70 -6.78
CA ASP A 33 7.52 -14.03 -6.22
C ASP A 33 6.71 -14.25 -4.92
N VAL A 34 6.47 -13.20 -4.13
CA VAL A 34 5.70 -13.26 -2.88
C VAL A 34 4.20 -13.41 -3.12
N LEU A 35 3.61 -12.63 -4.04
CA LEU A 35 2.15 -12.57 -4.24
C LEU A 35 1.49 -13.92 -4.60
N PRO A 36 2.09 -14.81 -5.42
CA PRO A 36 1.54 -16.15 -5.67
C PRO A 36 1.44 -17.02 -4.40
N THR A 37 2.28 -16.76 -3.40
CA THR A 37 2.28 -17.54 -2.14
C THR A 37 1.23 -17.05 -1.13
N PHE A 38 0.73 -15.83 -1.29
CA PHE A 38 -0.28 -15.25 -0.41
C PHE A 38 -1.67 -15.83 -0.73
N THR A 39 -2.17 -16.69 0.15
CA THR A 39 -3.46 -17.40 -0.03
C THR A 39 -4.47 -17.13 1.08
N ARG A 40 -4.03 -16.56 2.21
CA ARG A 40 -4.87 -16.19 3.35
C ARG A 40 -4.17 -15.20 4.26
N GLY A 41 -4.95 -14.48 5.07
CA GLY A 41 -4.44 -13.58 6.10
C GLY A 41 -4.60 -12.10 5.73
N ARG A 42 -3.76 -11.24 6.30
CA ARG A 42 -3.90 -9.78 6.20
C ARG A 42 -2.82 -9.18 5.31
N ALA A 43 -3.23 -8.36 4.35
CA ALA A 43 -2.36 -7.50 3.57
C ALA A 43 -2.63 -6.03 3.95
N LEU A 44 -1.56 -5.29 4.21
CA LEU A 44 -1.61 -3.86 4.45
C LEU A 44 -0.83 -3.14 3.35
N VAL A 45 -1.52 -2.31 2.58
CA VAL A 45 -0.88 -1.30 1.72
C VAL A 45 -0.72 -0.05 2.58
N GLY A 46 0.52 0.39 2.79
CA GLY A 46 0.81 1.49 3.72
C GLY A 46 1.71 2.54 3.12
N VAL A 47 1.41 3.81 3.40
CA VAL A 47 2.29 4.94 3.11
C VAL A 47 2.95 5.39 4.42
N CYS A 48 4.28 5.46 4.42
CA CYS A 48 5.07 5.74 5.62
C CYS A 48 5.27 7.25 5.91
N GLY A 49 5.15 8.08 4.87
CA GLY A 49 5.32 9.53 4.96
C GLY A 49 5.09 10.25 3.64
N ALA A 50 5.14 11.58 3.66
CA ALA A 50 5.09 12.45 2.48
C ALA A 50 6.35 13.35 2.43
N PRO A 51 6.83 13.74 1.23
CA PRO A 51 6.28 13.41 -0.09
C PRO A 51 6.60 11.97 -0.53
N TYR A 52 5.76 11.41 -1.40
CA TYR A 52 5.99 10.11 -2.05
C TYR A 52 5.58 10.17 -3.53
N LYS A 53 6.16 9.30 -4.36
CA LYS A 53 5.93 9.34 -5.81
C LYS A 53 4.55 8.78 -6.16
N CYS A 54 3.94 9.36 -7.19
CA CYS A 54 2.65 8.93 -7.76
C CYS A 54 1.55 8.73 -6.68
N PRO A 55 0.93 9.80 -6.16
CA PRO A 55 -0.09 9.71 -5.12
C PRO A 55 -1.21 8.65 -5.34
N PRO A 56 -1.67 8.37 -6.57
CA PRO A 56 -2.64 7.31 -6.83
C PRO A 56 -2.12 5.88 -6.65
N ALA A 57 -0.81 5.64 -6.80
CA ALA A 57 -0.24 4.29 -6.90
C ALA A 57 -0.53 3.37 -5.69
N PRO A 58 -0.52 3.82 -4.42
CA PRO A 58 -0.95 2.99 -3.30
C PRO A 58 -2.42 2.55 -3.38
N SER A 59 -3.30 3.41 -3.91
CA SER A 59 -4.71 3.08 -4.10
C SER A 59 -4.89 2.04 -5.21
N GLU A 60 -4.18 2.22 -6.32
CA GLU A 60 -4.14 1.25 -7.43
C GLU A 60 -3.59 -0.09 -6.95
N CYS A 61 -2.53 -0.09 -6.13
CA CYS A 61 -1.97 -1.32 -5.54
C CYS A 61 -3.01 -2.09 -4.73
N ALA A 62 -3.79 -1.42 -3.87
CA ALA A 62 -4.84 -2.07 -3.09
C ALA A 62 -5.94 -2.69 -3.98
N LEU A 63 -6.36 -1.99 -5.04
CA LEU A 63 -7.36 -2.48 -5.99
C LEU A 63 -6.82 -3.65 -6.84
N MET A 64 -5.60 -3.52 -7.36
CA MET A 64 -4.95 -4.58 -8.14
C MET A 64 -4.70 -5.83 -7.31
N LEU A 65 -4.35 -5.68 -6.02
CA LEU A 65 -4.22 -6.82 -5.11
C LEU A 65 -5.56 -7.53 -4.91
N HIS A 66 -6.66 -6.78 -4.75
CA HIS A 66 -8.00 -7.37 -4.71
C HIS A 66 -8.27 -8.21 -5.98
N ASP A 67 -8.14 -7.60 -7.16
CA ASP A 67 -8.44 -8.25 -8.44
C ASP A 67 -7.56 -9.49 -8.67
N TYR A 68 -6.28 -9.41 -8.28
CA TYR A 68 -5.36 -10.53 -8.35
C TYR A 68 -5.81 -11.71 -7.47
N LEU A 69 -6.25 -11.45 -6.24
CA LEU A 69 -6.71 -12.49 -5.32
C LEU A 69 -8.06 -13.06 -5.71
N VAL A 70 -8.94 -12.25 -6.31
CA VAL A 70 -10.21 -12.72 -6.91
C VAL A 70 -9.92 -13.67 -8.06
N LYS A 71 -9.05 -13.28 -9.00
CA LYS A 71 -8.65 -14.14 -10.13
C LYS A 71 -8.04 -15.47 -9.69
N ARG A 72 -7.38 -15.48 -8.55
CA ARG A 72 -6.80 -16.69 -7.94
C ARG A 72 -7.79 -17.52 -7.10
N GLY A 73 -8.99 -17.01 -6.84
CA GLY A 73 -10.01 -17.69 -6.03
C GLY A 73 -9.70 -17.73 -4.53
N VAL A 74 -8.81 -16.87 -4.02
CA VAL A 74 -8.38 -16.85 -2.60
C VAL A 74 -8.78 -15.57 -1.86
N ARG A 75 -9.48 -14.64 -2.52
CA ARG A 75 -9.86 -13.34 -1.98
C ARG A 75 -10.62 -13.42 -0.65
N GLU A 76 -11.55 -14.36 -0.51
CA GLU A 76 -12.39 -14.50 0.69
C GLU A 76 -11.60 -14.91 1.95
N ALA A 77 -10.44 -15.54 1.78
CA ALA A 77 -9.55 -15.89 2.89
C ALA A 77 -8.59 -14.75 3.28
N CYS A 78 -8.69 -13.60 2.61
CA CYS A 78 -7.78 -12.47 2.75
C CYS A 78 -8.48 -11.21 3.25
N GLU A 79 -7.77 -10.38 4.01
CA GLU A 79 -8.17 -9.04 4.42
C GLU A 79 -7.20 -8.03 3.80
N ILE A 80 -7.72 -6.96 3.18
CA ILE A 80 -6.89 -5.90 2.60
C ILE A 80 -7.22 -4.60 3.33
N ASN A 81 -6.20 -3.96 3.89
CA ASN A 81 -6.30 -2.63 4.46
C ASN A 81 -5.35 -1.67 3.72
N PHE A 82 -5.74 -0.41 3.62
CA PHE A 82 -4.98 0.67 3.03
C PHE A 82 -4.86 1.83 4.02
N VAL A 83 -3.64 2.16 4.43
CA VAL A 83 -3.31 3.28 5.32
C VAL A 83 -2.63 4.39 4.53
N LEU A 84 -3.10 5.63 4.72
CA LEU A 84 -2.63 6.80 4.00
C LEU A 84 -2.51 8.03 4.94
N PRO A 85 -1.38 8.76 4.98
CA PRO A 85 -1.21 9.95 5.83
C PRO A 85 -2.08 11.13 5.40
N LEU A 86 -2.61 11.08 4.17
CA LEU A 86 -3.46 12.11 3.60
C LEU A 86 -4.93 11.87 4.00
N PRO A 87 -5.75 12.94 4.07
CA PRO A 87 -7.18 12.81 4.35
C PRO A 87 -7.96 12.13 3.22
N SER A 88 -7.39 12.09 2.00
CA SER A 88 -8.00 11.45 0.84
C SER A 88 -6.94 10.87 -0.11
N PRO A 89 -7.29 9.86 -0.93
CA PRO A 89 -6.35 9.19 -1.85
C PRO A 89 -5.62 10.13 -2.83
N VAL A 90 -6.35 11.07 -3.43
CA VAL A 90 -5.84 12.00 -4.43
C VAL A 90 -6.36 13.40 -4.11
N PRO A 91 -5.74 14.13 -3.15
CA PRO A 91 -6.28 15.41 -2.67
C PRO A 91 -6.54 16.46 -3.77
N PRO A 92 -5.71 16.58 -4.82
CA PRO A 92 -6.00 17.51 -5.91
C PRO A 92 -7.22 17.14 -6.78
N SER A 93 -7.72 15.89 -6.69
CA SER A 93 -8.88 15.41 -7.47
C SER A 93 -9.95 14.80 -6.55
N PRO A 94 -10.89 15.61 -6.03
CA PRO A 94 -11.95 15.15 -5.13
C PRO A 94 -12.84 14.06 -5.73
N GLU A 95 -13.17 14.16 -7.04
CA GLU A 95 -13.98 13.14 -7.72
C GLU A 95 -13.23 11.80 -7.79
N THR A 96 -11.95 11.82 -8.14
CA THR A 96 -11.12 10.61 -8.13
C THR A 96 -11.03 10.01 -6.73
N SER A 97 -10.87 10.84 -5.70
CA SER A 97 -10.87 10.39 -4.31
C SER A 97 -12.19 9.72 -3.92
N ARG A 98 -13.33 10.29 -4.30
CA ARG A 98 -14.66 9.69 -4.05
C ARG A 98 -14.81 8.34 -4.76
N ALA A 99 -14.43 8.27 -6.03
CA ALA A 99 -14.49 7.04 -6.81
C ALA A 99 -13.62 5.93 -6.19
N LEU A 100 -12.40 6.26 -5.75
CA LEU A 100 -11.51 5.31 -5.07
C LEU A 100 -12.10 4.82 -3.75
N VAL A 101 -12.64 5.72 -2.93
CA VAL A 101 -13.28 5.34 -1.66
C VAL A 101 -14.51 4.44 -1.89
N SER A 102 -15.35 4.75 -2.89
CA SER A 102 -16.46 3.85 -3.29
C SER A 102 -15.94 2.48 -3.72
N ALA A 103 -14.90 2.46 -4.56
CA ALA A 103 -14.30 1.22 -5.05
C ALA A 103 -13.72 0.36 -3.91
N PHE A 104 -13.15 0.97 -2.87
CA PHE A 104 -12.67 0.26 -1.67
C PHE A 104 -13.82 -0.39 -0.91
N VAL A 105 -14.93 0.34 -0.70
CA VAL A 105 -16.13 -0.18 0.01
C VAL A 105 -16.73 -1.36 -0.74
N GLU A 106 -16.94 -1.22 -2.05
CA GLU A 106 -17.47 -2.29 -2.93
C GLU A 106 -16.64 -3.58 -2.87
N ARG A 107 -15.34 -3.45 -2.60
CA ARG A 107 -14.34 -4.53 -2.64
C ARG A 107 -13.91 -5.02 -1.26
N ASN A 108 -14.57 -4.52 -0.20
CA ASN A 108 -14.25 -4.80 1.20
C ASN A 108 -12.74 -4.56 1.51
N ILE A 109 -12.24 -3.39 1.11
CA ILE A 109 -10.89 -2.89 1.42
C ILE A 109 -11.04 -1.86 2.54
N GLY A 110 -10.42 -2.10 3.70
CA GLY A 110 -10.44 -1.17 4.81
C GLY A 110 -9.56 0.05 4.52
N PHE A 111 -10.13 1.25 4.50
CA PHE A 111 -9.38 2.48 4.25
C PHE A 111 -9.18 3.29 5.54
N ILE A 112 -7.93 3.66 5.84
CA ILE A 112 -7.52 4.36 7.06
C ILE A 112 -6.80 5.67 6.64
N PRO A 113 -7.54 6.78 6.43
CA PRO A 113 -6.96 8.07 6.09
C PRO A 113 -6.38 8.80 7.31
N GLY A 114 -5.50 9.76 7.08
CA GLY A 114 -4.92 10.63 8.11
C GLY A 114 -3.97 9.94 9.09
N ARG A 115 -3.50 8.72 8.75
CA ARG A 115 -2.59 7.92 9.56
C ARG A 115 -1.46 7.41 8.68
N ARG A 116 -0.25 7.30 9.19
CA ARG A 116 0.88 6.73 8.46
C ARG A 116 1.39 5.48 9.15
N VAL A 117 2.14 4.66 8.41
CA VAL A 117 2.94 3.60 9.02
C VAL A 117 4.16 4.24 9.70
N ALA A 118 4.15 4.26 11.03
CA ALA A 118 5.22 4.87 11.83
C ALA A 118 6.42 3.93 12.03
N SER A 119 6.17 2.62 12.10
CA SER A 119 7.21 1.57 12.18
C SER A 119 6.66 0.19 11.84
N ILE A 120 7.56 -0.76 11.57
CA ILE A 120 7.25 -2.15 11.24
C ILE A 120 8.06 -3.09 12.13
N ASP A 121 7.36 -3.97 12.84
CA ASP A 121 7.94 -5.10 13.55
C ASP A 121 7.94 -6.33 12.63
N ASN A 122 9.08 -6.59 11.99
CA ASN A 122 9.23 -7.69 11.04
C ASN A 122 9.13 -9.08 11.68
N ALA A 123 9.53 -9.22 12.95
CA ALA A 123 9.47 -10.48 13.68
C ALA A 123 8.02 -10.88 13.96
N ARG A 124 7.20 -9.91 14.38
CA ARG A 124 5.77 -10.13 14.66
C ARG A 124 4.86 -9.93 13.44
N LYS A 125 5.39 -9.40 12.34
CA LYS A 125 4.63 -8.99 11.14
C LYS A 125 3.53 -7.97 11.48
N VAL A 126 3.89 -6.94 12.23
CA VAL A 126 2.97 -5.89 12.70
C VAL A 126 3.43 -4.52 12.20
N ALA A 127 2.52 -3.75 11.60
CA ALA A 127 2.71 -2.33 11.33
C ALA A 127 2.10 -1.50 12.47
N ILE A 128 2.81 -0.48 12.93
CA ILE A 128 2.39 0.45 13.97
C ILE A 128 2.03 1.79 13.31
N LEU A 129 0.85 2.32 13.61
CA LEU A 129 0.37 3.60 13.08
C LEU A 129 0.56 4.72 14.11
N ASP A 130 0.69 5.97 13.66
CA ASP A 130 1.00 7.14 14.51
C ASP A 130 -0.18 7.76 15.26
#